data_AF-A0A7Y6Z2W3-F1
#
_entry.id   AF-A0A7Y6Z2W3-F1
#
_cell.length_a   1.000
_cell.length_b   1.000
_cell.length_c   1.000
_cell.angle_alpha   90.00
_cell.angle_beta   90.00
_cell.angle_gamma   90.00
#
_symmetry.space_group_name_H-M   'P 1'
#
loop_
_entity.id
_entity.type
_entity.pdbx_description
1 polymer ?
#
loop_
_entity_poly.entity_id
_entity_poly.type
_entity_poly.pdbx_seq_one_letter_code
_entity_poly.pdbx_strand_id
1 'polypeptide(L)'
;GFMFSLGCIQAMQCNRNTCPAGVTSHDPDLQRGLVPEDKAERVNHYHANLVNEVELIAHACGVSEPRLLRREHAAMVVEGGRSVPLSVLYPVVASTPHQPGA
;
A
#
# COMPACT_ATOMS: atom_id res chain seq x y z
N GLY A 1 -5.25 -2.89 5.02
CA GLY A 1 -5.37 -3.02 3.55
C GLY A 1 -6.82 -2.92 3.13
N PHE A 2 -7.12 -2.38 1.94
CA PHE A 2 -8.49 -2.16 1.47
C PHE A 2 -9.36 -3.42 1.42
N MET A 3 -8.78 -4.56 1.04
CA MET A 3 -9.50 -5.83 1.04
C MET A 3 -9.92 -6.25 2.46
N PHE A 4 -9.08 -6.01 3.47
CA PHE A 4 -9.43 -6.30 4.87
C PHE A 4 -10.50 -5.35 5.40
N SER A 5 -10.45 -4.06 5.05
CA SER A 5 -11.50 -3.11 5.44
C SER A 5 -12.84 -3.45 4.79
N LEU A 6 -12.84 -4.03 3.58
CA LEU A 6 -14.02 -4.63 2.94
C LEU A 6 -14.49 -5.95 3.58
N GLY A 7 -13.66 -6.60 4.40
CA GLY A 7 -14.00 -7.85 5.10
C GLY A 7 -13.34 -9.13 4.55
N CYS A 8 -12.26 -9.02 3.78
CA CYS A 8 -11.44 -10.19 3.44
C CYS A 8 -10.92 -10.87 4.72
N ILE A 9 -10.94 -12.21 4.72
CA ILE A 9 -10.45 -13.05 5.82
C ILE A 9 -9.30 -13.98 5.40
N GLN A 10 -8.67 -13.70 4.27
CA GLN A 10 -7.58 -14.52 3.69
C GLN A 10 -7.94 -16.00 3.50
N ALA A 11 -9.15 -16.27 3.00
CA ALA A 11 -9.60 -17.64 2.75
C ALA A 11 -8.87 -18.35 1.58
N MET A 12 -8.06 -17.63 0.79
CA MET A 12 -7.33 -18.17 -0.38
C MET A 12 -8.22 -18.84 -1.44
N GLN A 13 -9.44 -18.32 -1.62
CA GLN A 13 -10.43 -18.83 -2.59
C GLN A 13 -10.80 -17.80 -3.67
N CYS A 14 -10.01 -16.75 -3.84
CA CYS A 14 -10.38 -15.60 -4.66
C CYS A 14 -10.65 -15.98 -6.13
N ASN A 15 -9.89 -16.93 -6.66
CA ASN A 15 -10.00 -17.41 -8.05
C ASN A 15 -11.09 -18.47 -8.26
N ARG A 16 -11.72 -18.98 -7.19
CA ARG A 16 -12.67 -20.10 -7.26
C ARG A 16 -14.12 -19.65 -7.31
N ASN A 17 -14.38 -18.35 -7.29
CA ASN A 17 -15.73 -17.77 -7.20
C ASN A 17 -16.49 -18.10 -5.90
N THR A 18 -15.84 -18.71 -4.91
CA THR A 18 -16.45 -19.16 -3.64
C THR A 18 -15.95 -18.37 -2.43
N CYS A 19 -15.64 -17.09 -2.61
CA CYS A 19 -15.17 -16.24 -1.51
C CYS A 19 -16.24 -16.17 -0.39
N PRO A 20 -15.95 -16.65 0.83
CA PRO A 20 -16.94 -16.67 1.92
C PRO A 20 -17.32 -15.26 2.41
N ALA A 21 -16.48 -14.26 2.13
CA ALA A 21 -16.76 -12.86 2.44
C ALA A 21 -17.54 -12.13 1.32
N GLY A 22 -17.80 -12.80 0.20
CA GLY A 22 -18.53 -12.25 -0.95
C GLY A 22 -17.75 -11.25 -1.82
N VAL A 23 -16.51 -10.89 -1.46
CA VAL A 23 -15.72 -9.84 -2.14
C VAL A 23 -15.38 -10.22 -3.59
N THR A 24 -15.01 -11.48 -3.83
CA THR A 24 -14.62 -11.98 -5.16
C THR A 24 -15.48 -13.19 -5.53
N SER A 25 -16.80 -12.98 -5.55
CA SER A 25 -17.78 -13.98 -5.98
C SER A 25 -18.81 -13.32 -6.87
N HIS A 26 -19.32 -14.05 -7.85
CA HIS A 26 -20.51 -13.73 -8.63
C HIS A 26 -21.76 -14.45 -8.12
N ASP A 27 -21.62 -15.29 -7.09
CA ASP A 27 -22.75 -15.94 -6.43
C ASP A 27 -23.50 -14.91 -5.56
N PRO A 28 -24.79 -14.60 -5.88
CA PRO A 28 -25.58 -13.67 -5.10
C PRO A 28 -25.67 -14.06 -3.62
N ASP A 29 -25.65 -15.36 -3.31
CA ASP A 29 -25.77 -15.85 -1.95
C ASP A 29 -24.57 -15.47 -1.08
N LEU A 30 -23.37 -15.49 -1.68
CA LEU A 30 -22.12 -15.08 -1.05
C LEU A 30 -21.99 -13.56 -1.01
N GLN A 31 -22.47 -12.86 -2.04
CA GLN A 31 -22.43 -11.39 -2.10
C GLN A 31 -23.39 -10.70 -1.12
N ARG A 32 -24.43 -11.38 -0.61
CA ARG A 32 -25.35 -10.80 0.41
C ARG A 32 -24.63 -10.20 1.62
N GLY A 33 -23.47 -10.75 1.98
CA GLY A 33 -22.65 -10.23 3.08
C GLY A 33 -21.84 -8.96 2.74
N LEU A 34 -21.88 -8.48 1.50
CA LEU A 34 -21.16 -7.30 1.00
C LEU A 34 -22.08 -6.06 0.94
N VAL A 35 -22.65 -5.68 2.08
CA VAL A 35 -23.54 -4.50 2.19
C VAL A 35 -22.73 -3.22 1.98
N PRO A 36 -22.90 -2.47 0.86
CA PRO A 36 -22.05 -1.33 0.54
C PRO A 36 -22.12 -0.21 1.57
N GLU A 37 -23.31 0.06 2.12
CA GLU A 37 -23.55 1.15 3.06
C GLU A 37 -22.77 0.96 4.37
N ASP A 38 -22.67 -0.28 4.87
CA ASP A 38 -21.88 -0.62 6.05
C ASP A 38 -20.38 -0.67 5.74
N LYS A 39 -20.01 -1.34 4.65
CA LYS A 39 -18.59 -1.59 4.33
C LYS A 39 -17.87 -0.35 3.83
N ALA A 40 -18.57 0.60 3.21
CA ALA A 40 -17.99 1.86 2.78
C ALA A 40 -17.45 2.67 3.96
N GLU A 41 -18.16 2.72 5.09
CA GLU A 41 -17.68 3.39 6.31
C GLU A 41 -16.36 2.79 6.82
N ARG A 42 -16.25 1.46 6.83
CA ARG A 42 -15.01 0.78 7.22
C ARG A 42 -13.84 1.10 6.28
N VAL A 43 -14.11 1.18 4.98
CA VAL A 43 -13.13 1.58 3.96
C VAL A 43 -12.72 3.05 4.14
N ASN A 44 -13.68 3.93 4.40
CA ASN A 44 -13.46 5.35 4.65
C ASN A 44 -12.54 5.57 5.86
N HIS A 45 -12.86 4.95 7.00
CA HIS A 45 -12.01 5.01 8.19
C HIS A 45 -10.60 4.45 7.94
N TYR A 46 -10.49 3.33 7.22
CA TYR A 46 -9.19 2.80 6.85
C TYR A 46 -8.38 3.77 5.98
N HIS A 47 -9.01 4.40 4.99
CA HIS A 47 -8.37 5.38 4.13
C HIS A 47 -7.92 6.63 4.91
N ALA A 48 -8.80 7.20 5.72
CA ALA A 48 -8.49 8.39 6.52
C ALA A 48 -7.31 8.14 7.47
N ASN A 49 -7.31 7.01 8.16
CA ASN A 49 -6.19 6.63 9.02
C ASN A 49 -4.91 6.38 8.21
N LEU A 50 -4.99 5.70 7.06
CA LEU A 50 -3.83 5.47 6.21
C LEU A 50 -3.17 6.79 5.77
N VAL A 51 -3.97 7.78 5.36
CA VAL A 51 -3.46 9.11 4.97
C VAL A 51 -2.77 9.77 6.17
N ASN A 52 -3.45 9.85 7.31
CA ASN A 52 -2.91 10.47 8.52
C ASN A 52 -1.59 9.84 8.97
N GLU A 53 -1.49 8.50 8.99
CA GLU A 53 -0.27 7.81 9.44
C GLU A 53 0.89 8.02 8.45
N VAL A 54 0.62 8.02 7.15
CA VAL A 54 1.67 8.25 6.14
C VAL A 54 2.16 9.70 6.18
N GLU A 55 1.26 10.67 6.39
CA GLU A 55 1.61 12.07 6.62
C GLU A 55 2.43 12.26 7.90
N LEU A 56 2.03 11.59 8.99
CA LEU A 56 2.76 11.62 10.26
C LEU A 56 4.20 11.14 10.08
N ILE A 57 4.42 10.04 9.36
CA ILE A 57 5.76 9.54 9.03
C ILE A 57 6.54 10.55 8.19
N ALA A 58 5.91 11.15 7.17
CA ALA A 58 6.54 12.14 6.31
C ALA A 58 7.03 13.35 7.12
N HIS A 59 6.18 13.88 8.01
CA HIS A 59 6.53 14.97 8.92
C HIS A 59 7.64 14.58 9.91
N ALA A 60 7.60 13.36 10.46
CA ALA A 60 8.66 12.86 11.33
C ALA A 60 10.02 12.75 10.61
N CYS A 61 10.01 12.46 9.31
CA CYS A 61 11.19 12.48 8.45
C CYS A 61 11.61 13.91 8.02
N GLY A 62 10.88 14.95 8.41
CA GLY A 62 11.23 16.35 8.13
C GLY A 62 10.72 16.89 6.78
N VAL A 63 9.79 16.20 6.13
CA VAL A 63 9.17 16.68 4.87
C VAL A 63 7.70 17.04 5.07
N SER A 64 7.19 17.96 4.25
CA SER A 64 5.82 18.48 4.37
C SER A 64 4.75 17.56 3.78
N GLU A 65 5.12 16.65 2.88
CA GLU A 65 4.21 15.67 2.29
C GLU A 65 4.95 14.38 1.94
N PRO A 66 4.26 13.22 1.89
CA PRO A 66 4.90 11.92 1.62
C PRO A 66 5.64 11.84 0.28
N ARG A 67 5.20 12.59 -0.73
CA ARG A 67 5.83 12.61 -2.07
C ARG A 67 7.24 13.20 -2.07
N LEU A 68 7.62 13.92 -1.02
CA LEU A 68 8.94 14.50 -0.85
C LEU A 68 9.91 13.53 -0.14
N LEU A 69 9.47 12.34 0.27
CA LEU A 69 10.37 11.32 0.81
C LEU A 69 11.36 10.86 -0.27
N ARG A 70 12.62 11.23 -0.07
CA ARG A 70 13.79 10.79 -0.84
C ARG A 70 14.54 9.65 -0.16
N ARG A 71 15.48 9.05 -0.88
CA ARG A 71 16.35 7.94 -0.39
C ARG A 71 17.20 8.28 0.84
N GLU A 72 17.42 9.56 1.13
CA GLU A 72 18.11 10.01 2.35
C GLU A 72 17.28 9.86 3.63
N HIS A 73 15.95 9.70 3.54
CA HIS A 73 15.06 9.58 4.71
C HIS A 73 14.89 8.15 5.21
N ALA A 74 15.51 7.16 4.55
CA ALA A 74 15.35 5.75 4.90
C ALA A 74 16.68 4.98 4.83
N ALA A 75 16.77 3.93 5.65
CA ALA A 75 17.91 3.03 5.69
C ALA A 75 17.44 1.57 5.69
N MET A 76 18.29 0.66 5.21
CA MET A 76 18.02 -0.76 5.16
C MET A 76 19.10 -1.51 5.95
N VAL A 77 18.68 -2.51 6.73
CA VAL A 77 19.61 -3.44 7.37
C VAL A 77 20.08 -4.42 6.30
N VAL A 78 21.37 -4.38 5.97
CA VAL A 78 22.00 -5.27 4.99
C VAL A 78 22.67 -6.45 5.67
N GLU A 79 23.22 -7.36 4.87
CA GLU A 79 24.00 -8.48 5.37
C GLU A 79 25.08 -8.02 6.38
N GLY A 80 25.23 -8.78 7.47
CA GLY A 80 26.08 -8.39 8.60
C GLY A 80 25.45 -7.38 9.57
N GLY A 81 24.15 -7.07 9.45
CA GLY A 81 23.39 -6.31 10.44
C GLY A 81 23.63 -4.80 10.43
N ARG A 82 24.39 -4.29 9.45
CA ARG A 82 24.62 -2.85 9.30
C ARG A 82 23.37 -2.16 8.75
N SER A 83 22.98 -1.05 9.36
CA SER A 83 22.01 -0.11 8.77
C SER A 83 22.73 0.80 7.77
N VAL A 84 22.30 0.77 6.50
CA VAL A 84 22.90 1.56 5.42
C VAL A 84 21.82 2.45 4.78
N PRO A 85 22.05 3.77 4.63
CA PRO A 85 21.11 4.67 3.96
C PRO A 85 20.78 4.22 2.53
N LEU A 86 19.51 4.37 2.10
CA LEU A 86 19.12 4.01 0.74
C LEU A 86 19.81 4.86 -0.33
N SER A 87 20.25 6.07 0.00
CA SER A 87 21.03 6.93 -0.91
C SER A 87 22.40 6.33 -1.27
N VAL A 88 22.98 5.52 -0.39
CA VAL A 88 24.23 4.79 -0.63
C VAL A 88 23.97 3.51 -1.44
N LEU A 89 22.92 2.77 -1.10
CA LEU A 89 22.57 1.52 -1.78
C LEU A 89 22.04 1.75 -3.21
N TYR A 90 21.29 2.83 -3.41
CA TYR A 90 20.66 3.20 -4.68
C TYR A 90 20.97 4.66 -5.03
N PRO A 91 22.21 4.97 -5.44
CA PRO A 91 22.59 6.35 -5.77
C PRO A 91 21.76 6.87 -6.95
N VAL A 92 21.60 8.20 -7.00
CA VAL A 92 20.97 8.85 -8.16
C VAL A 92 21.91 8.67 -9.35
N VAL A 93 21.57 7.76 -10.26
CA VAL A 93 22.23 7.64 -11.55
C VAL A 93 21.70 8.79 -12.42
N ALA A 94 22.59 9.61 -12.96
CA ALA A 94 22.21 10.61 -13.95
C ALA A 94 21.48 9.88 -15.09
N SER A 95 20.24 10.26 -15.37
CA SER A 95 19.52 9.71 -16.51
C SER A 95 20.32 10.01 -17.77
N THR A 96 20.78 8.97 -18.46
CA THR A 96 21.22 9.12 -19.86
C THR A 96 20.08 9.81 -20.60
N PRO A 97 20.32 10.91 -21.32
CA PRO A 97 19.25 11.53 -22.10
C PRO A 97 18.63 10.46 -22.99
N HIS A 98 17.34 10.23 -22.81
CA HIS A 98 16.54 9.45 -23.74
C HIS A 98 16.72 10.10 -25.12
N GLN A 99 17.46 9.46 -26.02
CA GLN A 99 17.50 9.87 -27.42
C GLN A 99 16.14 9.53 -28.02
N PRO A 100 15.30 10.52 -28.41
CA PRO A 100 14.10 10.21 -29.15
C PRO A 100 14.51 9.91 -30.59
N GLY A 101 14.51 8.63 -30.98
CA GLY A 101 14.54 8.21 -32.39
C GLY A 101 15.65 7.25 -32.82
N ALA A 102 15.53 5.98 -32.46
CA ALA A 102 16.03 4.87 -33.28
C ALA A 102 14.88 3.88 -33.49
#